data_AF-A0A952QDK9-F1
#
_entry.id   AF-A0A952QDK9-F1
#
_cell.length_a   1.000
_cell.length_b   1.000
_cell.length_c   1.000
_cell.angle_alpha   90.00
_cell.angle_beta   90.00
_cell.angle_gamma   90.00
#
_symmetry.space_group_name_H-M   'P 1'
#
loop_
_entity.id
_entity.type
_entity.pdbx_description
1 polymer ?
#
loop_
_entity_poly.entity_id
_entity_poly.type
_entity_poly.pdbx_seq_one_letter_code
_entity_poly.pdbx_strand_id
1 'polypeptide(L)'
;MDDPTDSLLISPNSVLANALLRTIDMIRPRIAARAPRSITFVVGTQINGAPHLGTGIVQTAAFLLARAARRAFSIDTRVLFSALDNAPHDVIVDPESFHAYQKVYAHALGPQGVDELIDKHYRSFFESLFDLTDAEYSIETYTDQQADDVFRQTFVETVTRLDDIRWWLAPSHGTVHIRIPCPHCDWAEKRSERTKLVDIEGSQARFEAVCLDHGPYEASIGPGTGNYLDLSTLYRNLVKERVFAQDESTLYVMVKGGDWSFGCQLVDGAHAALGTDMRAIPPRIFSPMVLADTGAKLSKSLIREQHDAALPEGVEPWMLDTSRWSAGIDNYVDSLAWLVDAVMSDPKHFYRSFTTKELGRLMENRPNFGDQPRARDMAIYKKYFDQIATGDKTIEVRVGYSSMKRIKPGQLLRFVCRDESCLTKVIRVATYSTFEEMFTAEDPDAVNPGQDVTSQIQEIRRIFPRDKEALGVIAIEIEKV
;
A
#
# COMPACT_ATOMS: atom_id res chain seq x y z
N MET A 1 -26.43 14.45 33.94
CA MET A 1 -27.32 14.92 32.86
C MET A 1 -26.43 15.01 31.65
N ASP A 2 -26.64 14.09 30.73
CA ASP A 2 -25.73 13.70 29.68
C ASP A 2 -25.34 14.87 28.76
N ASP A 3 -24.08 14.90 28.33
CA ASP A 3 -23.81 15.27 26.94
C ASP A 3 -22.97 14.13 26.33
N PRO A 4 -23.60 13.18 25.63
CA PRO A 4 -22.90 12.04 25.07
C PRO A 4 -22.10 12.55 23.87
N THR A 5 -20.77 12.45 23.95
CA THR A 5 -19.83 12.34 22.81
C THR A 5 -20.43 12.79 21.48
N ASP A 6 -20.25 14.08 21.17
CA ASP A 6 -20.66 14.79 19.96
C ASP A 6 -20.72 13.89 18.71
N SER A 7 -21.87 13.23 18.57
CA SER A 7 -22.28 12.44 17.42
C SER A 7 -22.98 13.47 16.53
N LEU A 8 -22.62 13.64 15.26
CA LEU A 8 -22.91 12.61 14.28
C LEU A 8 -22.16 12.85 12.96
N LEU A 9 -21.43 11.83 12.49
CA LEU A 9 -21.18 11.65 11.06
C LEU A 9 -22.52 11.29 10.38
N ILE A 10 -23.30 12.27 9.91
CA ILE A 10 -24.61 12.00 9.26
C ILE A 10 -24.44 11.89 7.76
N SER A 11 -24.91 10.77 7.18
CA SER A 11 -24.95 10.51 5.74
C SER A 11 -26.28 9.82 5.38
N PRO A 12 -26.93 10.19 4.25
CA PRO A 12 -28.11 9.48 3.75
C PRO A 12 -27.77 8.05 3.32
N ASN A 13 -28.81 7.21 3.14
CA ASN A 13 -28.71 5.79 2.84
C ASN A 13 -27.70 5.49 1.71
N SER A 14 -26.55 4.92 2.06
CA SER A 14 -25.80 4.10 1.12
C SER A 14 -26.44 2.71 1.13
N VAL A 15 -26.75 2.16 -0.05
CA VAL A 15 -27.33 0.79 -0.16
C VAL A 15 -26.40 -0.23 0.51
N LEU A 16 -25.10 0.02 0.48
CA LEU A 16 -24.07 -0.81 1.10
C LEU A 16 -24.13 -0.81 2.63
N ALA A 17 -24.56 0.29 3.25
CA ALA A 17 -24.58 0.41 4.70
C ALA A 17 -25.56 -0.52 5.41
N ASN A 18 -26.64 -0.92 4.73
CA ASN A 18 -27.57 -1.91 5.29
C ASN A 18 -27.12 -3.35 5.01
N ALA A 19 -26.13 -3.54 4.13
CA ALA A 19 -25.58 -4.84 3.77
C ALA A 19 -24.27 -5.17 4.52
N LEU A 20 -23.59 -4.16 5.09
CA LEU A 20 -22.29 -4.30 5.75
C LEU A 20 -22.38 -3.89 7.21
N LEU A 21 -21.90 -4.75 8.11
CA LEU A 21 -21.73 -4.40 9.53
C LEU A 21 -20.41 -3.64 9.77
N ARG A 22 -19.37 -3.97 9.00
CA ARG A 22 -18.06 -3.32 9.05
C ARG A 22 -17.55 -3.07 7.63
N THR A 23 -16.74 -2.03 7.46
CA THR A 23 -16.12 -1.69 6.17
C THR A 23 -15.38 -2.89 5.56
N ILE A 24 -14.71 -3.69 6.40
CA ILE A 24 -13.95 -4.86 5.94
C ILE A 24 -14.84 -6.03 5.46
N ASP A 25 -16.13 -6.06 5.76
CA ASP A 25 -17.02 -7.14 5.30
C ASP A 25 -17.22 -7.12 3.78
N MET A 26 -16.82 -6.04 3.09
CA MET A 26 -16.82 -5.96 1.61
C MET A 26 -16.06 -7.12 0.93
N ILE A 27 -14.98 -7.62 1.54
CA ILE A 27 -14.18 -8.72 0.98
C ILE A 27 -14.63 -10.10 1.44
N ARG A 28 -15.58 -10.18 2.40
CA ARG A 28 -16.05 -11.45 2.98
C ARG A 28 -16.56 -12.45 1.93
N PRO A 29 -17.33 -12.06 0.91
CA PRO A 29 -17.77 -13.01 -0.12
C PRO A 29 -16.60 -13.67 -0.86
N ARG A 30 -15.52 -12.92 -1.12
CA ARG A 30 -14.32 -13.44 -1.80
C ARG A 30 -13.52 -14.37 -0.90
N ILE A 31 -13.41 -14.05 0.38
CA ILE A 31 -12.77 -14.93 1.38
C ILE A 31 -13.55 -16.25 1.47
N ALA A 32 -14.88 -16.19 1.57
CA ALA A 32 -15.71 -17.39 1.67
C ALA A 32 -15.63 -18.27 0.40
N ALA A 33 -15.55 -17.66 -0.78
CA ALA A 33 -15.47 -18.38 -2.04
C ALA A 33 -14.08 -18.98 -2.32
N ARG A 34 -13.00 -18.32 -1.90
CA ARG A 34 -11.62 -18.70 -2.26
C ARG A 34 -10.83 -19.36 -1.14
N ALA A 35 -11.22 -19.17 0.13
CA ALA A 35 -10.48 -19.63 1.30
C ALA A 35 -8.96 -19.33 1.22
N PRO A 36 -8.55 -18.06 1.00
CA PRO A 36 -7.16 -17.72 0.77
C PRO A 36 -6.31 -17.97 2.02
N ARG A 37 -5.02 -18.31 1.81
CA ARG A 37 -4.04 -18.45 2.90
C ARG A 37 -3.55 -17.11 3.42
N SER A 38 -3.55 -16.08 2.58
CA SER A 38 -3.15 -14.72 2.94
C SER A 38 -3.94 -13.66 2.17
N ILE A 39 -3.92 -12.42 2.66
CA ILE A 39 -4.55 -11.26 2.00
C ILE A 39 -3.50 -10.17 1.78
N THR A 40 -3.41 -9.65 0.57
CA THR A 40 -2.52 -8.52 0.22
C THR A 40 -3.35 -7.32 -0.21
N PHE A 41 -3.30 -6.24 0.55
CA PHE A 41 -3.93 -4.97 0.20
C PHE A 41 -2.99 -4.17 -0.70
N VAL A 42 -3.39 -3.91 -1.94
CA VAL A 42 -2.54 -3.26 -2.95
C VAL A 42 -2.95 -1.80 -3.12
N VAL A 43 -2.02 -0.89 -2.87
CA VAL A 43 -2.17 0.56 -3.11
C VAL A 43 -1.18 0.99 -4.17
N GLY A 44 -1.60 1.78 -5.15
CA GLY A 44 -0.71 2.30 -6.19
C GLY A 44 -0.79 3.81 -6.32
N THR A 45 0.37 4.47 -6.38
CA THR A 45 0.49 5.93 -6.46
C THR A 45 1.55 6.31 -7.48
N GLN A 46 1.27 7.34 -8.29
CA GLN A 46 2.29 8.00 -9.09
C GLN A 46 3.24 8.77 -8.18
N ILE A 47 4.53 8.45 -8.23
CA ILE A 47 5.54 9.04 -7.35
C ILE A 47 6.02 10.42 -7.83
N ASN A 48 5.15 11.25 -8.39
CA ASN A 48 5.50 12.55 -9.00
C ASN A 48 5.66 13.71 -7.98
N GLY A 49 6.06 13.39 -6.75
CA GLY A 49 6.26 14.32 -5.63
C GLY A 49 5.54 13.88 -4.35
N ALA A 50 5.48 14.79 -3.38
CA ALA A 50 4.83 14.53 -2.09
C ALA A 50 3.35 14.12 -2.26
N PRO A 51 2.80 13.22 -1.44
CA PRO A 51 1.38 12.91 -1.52
C PRO A 51 0.52 14.10 -1.05
N HIS A 52 -0.74 14.12 -1.49
CA HIS A 52 -1.78 14.97 -0.90
C HIS A 52 -2.62 14.13 0.09
N LEU A 53 -3.47 14.78 0.89
CA LEU A 53 -4.28 14.13 1.93
C LEU A 53 -5.08 12.93 1.41
N GLY A 54 -5.75 13.06 0.26
CA GLY A 54 -6.46 11.94 -0.36
C GLY A 54 -5.59 10.69 -0.60
N THR A 55 -4.34 10.86 -1.05
CA THR A 55 -3.38 9.75 -1.20
C THR A 55 -3.01 9.14 0.15
N GLY A 56 -2.76 9.99 1.15
CA GLY A 56 -2.52 9.55 2.53
C GLY A 56 -3.68 8.73 3.09
N ILE A 57 -4.93 9.17 2.89
CA ILE A 57 -6.14 8.43 3.33
C ILE A 57 -6.20 7.04 2.70
N VAL A 58 -5.97 6.91 1.40
CA VAL A 58 -5.98 5.60 0.69
C VAL A 58 -4.90 4.68 1.28
N GLN A 59 -3.69 5.21 1.47
CA GLN A 59 -2.56 4.48 2.00
C GLN A 59 -2.80 4.02 3.45
N THR A 60 -3.20 4.93 4.33
CA THR A 60 -3.54 4.62 5.73
C THR A 60 -4.70 3.63 5.82
N ALA A 61 -5.73 3.78 4.97
CA ALA A 61 -6.85 2.85 4.92
C ALA A 61 -6.39 1.42 4.58
N ALA A 62 -5.41 1.23 3.70
CA ALA A 62 -4.91 -0.11 3.39
C ALA A 62 -4.27 -0.80 4.60
N PHE A 63 -3.47 -0.08 5.40
CA PHE A 63 -2.88 -0.61 6.64
C PHE A 63 -3.95 -0.91 7.70
N LEU A 64 -4.94 -0.02 7.86
CA LEU A 64 -6.04 -0.23 8.80
C LEU A 64 -6.96 -1.38 8.36
N LEU A 65 -7.22 -1.53 7.06
CA LEU A 65 -7.98 -2.65 6.48
C LEU A 65 -7.22 -3.97 6.66
N ALA A 66 -5.89 -3.99 6.48
CA ALA A 66 -5.06 -5.16 6.77
C ALA A 66 -5.19 -5.59 8.23
N ARG A 67 -5.02 -4.65 9.17
CA ARG A 67 -5.24 -4.90 10.61
C ARG A 67 -6.66 -5.39 10.90
N ALA A 68 -7.68 -4.79 10.31
CA ALA A 68 -9.07 -5.17 10.49
C ALA A 68 -9.35 -6.58 9.93
N ALA A 69 -8.84 -6.92 8.75
CA ALA A 69 -8.99 -8.23 8.14
C ALA A 69 -8.30 -9.32 8.97
N ARG A 70 -7.07 -9.09 9.43
CA ARG A 70 -6.35 -10.02 10.31
C ARG A 70 -7.16 -10.36 11.56
N ARG A 71 -7.75 -9.34 12.19
CA ARG A 71 -8.61 -9.52 13.39
C ARG A 71 -9.94 -10.20 13.06
N ALA A 72 -10.57 -9.85 11.95
CA ALA A 72 -11.93 -10.32 11.62
C ALA A 72 -11.96 -11.73 11.01
N PHE A 73 -10.88 -12.14 10.34
CA PHE A 73 -10.83 -13.40 9.58
C PHE A 73 -9.73 -14.35 10.03
N SER A 74 -8.80 -13.92 10.90
CA SER A 74 -7.64 -14.73 11.34
C SER A 74 -6.78 -15.23 10.17
N ILE A 75 -6.66 -14.40 9.12
CA ILE A 75 -5.83 -14.66 7.94
C ILE A 75 -4.66 -13.67 7.97
N ASP A 76 -3.47 -14.13 7.57
CA ASP A 76 -2.28 -13.28 7.48
C ASP A 76 -2.48 -12.17 6.43
N THR A 77 -2.09 -10.94 6.78
CA THR A 77 -2.32 -9.76 5.94
C THR A 77 -1.05 -8.96 5.71
N ARG A 78 -0.90 -8.41 4.50
CA ARG A 78 0.16 -7.45 4.16
C ARG A 78 -0.35 -6.34 3.25
N VAL A 79 0.45 -5.29 3.07
CA VAL A 79 0.22 -4.17 2.17
C VAL A 79 1.29 -4.20 1.07
N LEU A 80 0.89 -4.12 -0.19
CA LEU A 80 1.81 -3.93 -1.31
C LEU A 80 1.64 -2.51 -1.84
N PHE A 81 2.69 -1.71 -1.73
CA PHE A 81 2.73 -0.38 -2.34
C PHE A 81 3.39 -0.44 -3.71
N SER A 82 2.59 -0.16 -4.75
CA SER A 82 3.01 -0.05 -6.15
C SER A 82 3.41 1.39 -6.45
N ALA A 83 4.71 1.66 -6.44
CA ALA A 83 5.31 2.96 -6.75
C ALA A 83 5.36 3.14 -8.28
N LEU A 84 4.44 3.94 -8.83
CA LEU A 84 4.31 4.10 -10.28
C LEU A 84 5.31 5.13 -10.80
N ASP A 85 6.55 4.67 -11.00
CA ASP A 85 7.66 5.39 -11.62
C ASP A 85 7.55 5.50 -13.15
N ASN A 86 6.54 4.87 -13.76
CA ASN A 86 6.09 5.18 -15.13
C ASN A 86 5.19 6.43 -15.22
N ALA A 87 5.11 7.23 -14.15
CA ALA A 87 4.48 8.55 -14.24
C ALA A 87 5.26 9.42 -15.26
N PRO A 88 4.57 10.28 -16.04
CA PRO A 88 5.25 11.22 -16.92
C PRO A 88 6.10 12.22 -16.12
N HIS A 89 7.37 12.39 -16.50
CA HIS A 89 8.30 13.37 -15.95
C HIS A 89 8.43 14.56 -16.91
N ASP A 90 8.99 14.31 -18.09
CA ASP A 90 9.11 15.30 -19.17
C ASP A 90 8.05 15.04 -20.22
N VAL A 91 7.45 16.12 -20.74
CA VAL A 91 6.48 16.06 -21.85
C VAL A 91 6.79 17.16 -22.84
N ILE A 92 6.98 16.78 -24.11
CA ILE A 92 7.23 17.70 -25.21
C ILE A 92 6.20 17.43 -26.31
N VAL A 93 5.71 18.48 -26.97
CA VAL A 93 4.93 18.37 -28.20
C VAL A 93 5.85 18.71 -29.35
N ASP A 94 6.01 17.78 -30.28
CA ASP A 94 6.78 18.01 -31.50
C ASP A 94 6.07 19.07 -32.36
N PRO A 95 6.70 20.21 -32.68
CA PRO A 95 6.08 21.26 -33.48
C PRO A 95 5.81 20.84 -34.94
N GLU A 96 6.49 19.81 -35.46
CA GLU A 96 6.30 19.36 -36.84
C GLU A 96 5.16 18.36 -36.95
N SER A 97 5.19 17.30 -36.13
CA SER A 97 4.19 16.24 -36.19
C SER A 97 3.00 16.43 -35.25
N PHE A 98 3.06 17.41 -34.33
CA PHE A 98 2.06 17.69 -33.28
C PHE A 98 1.80 16.54 -32.31
N HIS A 99 2.59 15.47 -32.37
CA HIS A 99 2.52 14.38 -31.42
C HIS A 99 3.24 14.75 -30.12
N ALA A 100 2.64 14.37 -29.00
CA ALA A 100 3.26 14.52 -27.69
C ALA A 100 4.16 13.32 -27.39
N TYR A 101 5.34 13.56 -26.83
CA TYR A 101 6.29 12.57 -26.34
C TYR A 101 6.51 12.74 -24.85
N GLN A 102 6.87 11.66 -24.16
CA GLN A 102 7.17 11.69 -22.74
C GLN A 102 8.41 10.87 -22.39
N LYS A 103 9.12 11.33 -21.34
CA LYS A 103 10.01 10.48 -20.52
C LYS A 103 9.33 10.24 -19.19
N VAL A 104 9.49 9.03 -18.66
CA VAL A 104 8.94 8.66 -17.35
C VAL A 104 9.97 8.88 -16.24
N TYR A 105 9.51 8.96 -14.98
CA TYR A 105 10.39 9.13 -13.81
C TYR A 105 11.50 8.06 -13.74
N ALA A 106 11.18 6.80 -14.09
CA ALA A 106 12.15 5.71 -14.13
C ALA A 106 13.39 6.02 -15.00
N HIS A 107 13.17 6.61 -16.18
CA HIS A 107 14.25 6.98 -17.10
C HIS A 107 14.87 8.33 -16.79
N ALA A 108 14.06 9.30 -16.35
CA ALA A 108 14.55 10.64 -16.03
C ALA A 108 15.46 10.68 -14.79
N LEU A 109 15.16 9.86 -13.78
CA LEU A 109 15.89 9.84 -12.51
C LEU A 109 16.82 8.63 -12.35
N GLY A 110 16.58 7.56 -13.11
CA GLY A 110 17.25 6.28 -12.91
C GLY A 110 16.86 5.59 -11.60
N PRO A 111 17.36 4.37 -11.35
CA PRO A 111 16.99 3.58 -10.17
C PRO A 111 17.27 4.27 -8.84
N GLN A 112 18.44 4.91 -8.71
CA GLN A 112 18.83 5.62 -7.49
C GLN A 112 17.92 6.83 -7.21
N GLY A 113 17.64 7.65 -8.23
CA GLY A 113 16.77 8.82 -8.03
C GLY A 113 15.32 8.44 -7.74
N VAL A 114 14.84 7.31 -8.26
CA VAL A 114 13.53 6.74 -7.88
C VAL A 114 13.52 6.29 -6.42
N ASP A 115 14.55 5.58 -5.96
CA ASP A 115 14.65 5.13 -4.56
C ASP A 115 14.74 6.33 -3.58
N GLU A 116 15.54 7.34 -3.90
CA GLU A 116 15.62 8.59 -3.13
C GLU A 116 14.26 9.30 -3.04
N LEU A 117 13.45 9.26 -4.10
CA LEU A 117 12.11 9.85 -4.14
C LEU A 117 11.12 9.05 -3.28
N ILE A 118 11.23 7.73 -3.29
CA ILE A 118 10.46 6.83 -2.42
C ILE A 118 10.81 7.06 -0.95
N ASP A 119 12.11 7.14 -0.64
CA ASP A 119 12.62 7.39 0.70
C ASP A 119 12.12 8.71 1.26
N LYS A 120 12.22 9.76 0.45
CA LYS A 120 11.84 11.11 0.85
C LYS A 120 10.35 11.24 1.19
N HIS A 121 9.48 10.52 0.50
CA HIS A 121 8.03 10.78 0.56
C HIS A 121 7.19 9.65 1.15
N TYR A 122 7.68 8.41 1.15
CA TYR A 122 6.84 7.24 1.44
C TYR A 122 7.44 6.31 2.50
N ARG A 123 8.76 6.08 2.52
CA ARG A 123 9.34 5.04 3.39
C ARG A 123 9.08 5.31 4.87
N SER A 124 9.41 6.50 5.37
CA SER A 124 9.17 6.86 6.78
C SER A 124 7.68 6.82 7.17
N PHE A 125 6.80 7.23 6.27
CA PHE A 125 5.35 7.17 6.46
C PHE A 125 4.85 5.72 6.58
N PHE A 126 5.32 4.81 5.73
CA PHE A 126 4.96 3.39 5.82
C PHE A 126 5.60 2.65 6.98
N GLU A 127 6.84 2.99 7.37
CA GLU A 127 7.46 2.48 8.60
C GLU A 127 6.59 2.86 9.81
N SER A 128 6.17 4.13 9.90
CA SER A 128 5.29 4.59 10.98
C SER A 128 3.92 3.90 10.95
N LEU A 129 3.30 3.72 9.76
CA LEU A 129 2.04 2.97 9.65
C LEU A 129 2.19 1.49 10.02
N PHE A 130 3.31 0.87 9.68
CA PHE A 130 3.65 -0.49 10.11
C PHE A 130 3.75 -0.57 11.62
N ASP A 131 4.48 0.34 12.27
CA ASP A 131 4.62 0.37 13.73
C ASP A 131 3.26 0.53 14.43
N LEU A 132 2.34 1.31 13.83
CA LEU A 132 0.99 1.53 14.36
C LEU A 132 0.04 0.34 14.17
N THR A 133 0.18 -0.41 13.07
CA THR A 133 -0.84 -1.39 12.65
C THR A 133 -0.36 -2.83 12.70
N ASP A 134 0.95 -3.04 12.83
CA ASP A 134 1.61 -4.34 12.71
C ASP A 134 1.27 -5.02 11.37
N ALA A 135 0.92 -4.24 10.33
CA ALA A 135 0.63 -4.73 9.00
C ALA A 135 1.89 -4.64 8.14
N GLU A 136 2.44 -5.81 7.79
CA GLU A 136 3.60 -5.89 6.90
C GLU A 136 3.39 -5.12 5.62
N TYR A 137 4.47 -4.59 5.06
CA TYR A 137 4.41 -4.01 3.73
C TYR A 137 5.67 -4.27 2.91
N SER A 138 5.49 -4.20 1.60
CA SER A 138 6.56 -4.14 0.62
C SER A 138 6.30 -2.99 -0.35
N ILE A 139 7.38 -2.41 -0.87
CA ILE A 139 7.35 -1.41 -1.94
C ILE A 139 7.89 -2.08 -3.19
N GLU A 140 7.20 -1.87 -4.30
CA GLU A 140 7.57 -2.40 -5.61
C GLU A 140 7.31 -1.30 -6.64
N THR A 141 8.28 -1.01 -7.50
CA THR A 141 8.09 -0.01 -8.56
C THR A 141 7.26 -0.58 -9.72
N TYR A 142 6.82 0.27 -10.65
CA TYR A 142 6.27 -0.24 -11.89
C TYR A 142 7.38 -0.84 -12.76
N THR A 143 8.60 -0.29 -12.70
CA THR A 143 9.79 -0.88 -13.35
C THR A 143 10.03 -2.33 -12.92
N ASP A 144 9.92 -2.63 -11.62
CA ASP A 144 10.01 -4.00 -11.09
C ASP A 144 8.87 -4.87 -11.62
N GLN A 145 7.62 -4.38 -11.55
CA GLN A 145 6.44 -5.12 -12.01
C GLN A 145 6.53 -5.49 -13.48
N GLN A 146 6.90 -4.53 -14.33
CA GLN A 146 6.95 -4.79 -15.75
C GLN A 146 8.17 -5.62 -16.13
N ALA A 147 9.22 -5.72 -15.30
CA ALA A 147 10.35 -6.60 -15.56
C ALA A 147 10.03 -8.08 -15.31
N ASP A 148 8.98 -8.39 -14.54
CA ASP A 148 8.57 -9.75 -14.23
C ASP A 148 8.05 -10.52 -15.45
N ASP A 149 8.50 -11.76 -15.61
CA ASP A 149 8.16 -12.61 -16.76
C ASP A 149 6.66 -12.95 -16.81
N VAL A 150 6.00 -13.12 -15.66
CA VAL A 150 4.55 -13.39 -15.61
C VAL A 150 3.77 -12.15 -16.04
N PHE A 151 4.21 -10.96 -15.63
CA PHE A 151 3.65 -9.70 -16.12
C PHE A 151 3.80 -9.56 -17.63
N ARG A 152 5.00 -9.80 -18.16
CA ARG A 152 5.28 -9.73 -19.61
C ARG A 152 4.47 -10.72 -20.41
N GLN A 153 4.43 -11.97 -19.95
CA GLN A 153 3.63 -13.04 -20.57
C GLN A 153 2.14 -12.65 -20.57
N THR A 154 1.62 -12.19 -19.43
CA THR A 154 0.22 -11.75 -19.30
C THR A 154 -0.08 -10.58 -20.24
N PHE A 155 0.84 -9.62 -20.40
CA PHE A 155 0.69 -8.55 -21.37
C PHE A 155 0.61 -9.09 -22.81
N VAL A 156 1.54 -9.96 -23.22
CA VAL A 156 1.55 -10.54 -24.58
C VAL A 156 0.23 -11.27 -24.86
N GLU A 157 -0.28 -12.05 -23.90
CA GLU A 157 -1.59 -12.69 -24.00
C GLU A 157 -2.72 -11.69 -24.23
N THR A 158 -2.72 -10.55 -23.53
CA THR A 158 -3.75 -9.51 -23.74
C THR A 158 -3.63 -8.84 -25.11
N VAL A 159 -2.41 -8.68 -25.64
CA VAL A 159 -2.17 -8.08 -26.96
C VAL A 159 -2.70 -8.96 -28.09
N THR A 160 -2.67 -10.29 -27.95
CA THR A 160 -3.28 -11.22 -28.95
C THR A 160 -4.78 -10.97 -29.14
N ARG A 161 -5.43 -10.33 -28.16
CA ARG A 161 -6.86 -10.01 -28.15
C ARG A 161 -7.10 -8.50 -28.03
N LEU A 162 -6.17 -7.68 -28.52
CA LEU A 162 -6.22 -6.23 -28.37
C LEU A 162 -7.52 -5.63 -28.92
N ASP A 163 -8.05 -6.14 -30.04
CA ASP A 163 -9.30 -5.67 -30.64
C ASP A 163 -10.53 -5.86 -29.74
N ASP A 164 -10.52 -6.90 -28.89
CA ASP A 164 -11.62 -7.17 -27.95
C ASP A 164 -11.62 -6.22 -26.76
N ILE A 165 -10.45 -5.67 -26.40
CA ILE A 165 -10.25 -4.85 -25.20
C ILE A 165 -10.04 -3.37 -25.49
N ARG A 166 -9.71 -2.99 -26.72
CA ARG A 166 -9.25 -1.63 -27.03
C ARG A 166 -10.24 -0.52 -26.69
N TRP A 167 -11.54 -0.77 -26.85
CA TRP A 167 -12.59 0.20 -26.52
C TRP A 167 -12.86 0.30 -25.03
N TRP A 168 -12.53 -0.74 -24.26
CA TRP A 168 -12.54 -0.66 -22.81
C TRP A 168 -11.35 0.15 -22.30
N LEU A 169 -10.17 -0.06 -22.91
CA LEU A 169 -8.92 0.57 -22.46
C LEU A 169 -8.70 1.99 -23.00
N ALA A 170 -9.33 2.34 -24.12
CA ALA A 170 -9.26 3.65 -24.77
C ALA A 170 -10.64 4.03 -25.37
N PRO A 171 -11.67 4.28 -24.54
CA PRO A 171 -13.06 4.42 -25.01
C PRO A 171 -13.30 5.55 -26.00
N SER A 172 -12.49 6.60 -25.99
CA SER A 172 -12.69 7.75 -26.87
C SER A 172 -12.25 7.51 -28.32
N HIS A 173 -11.28 6.61 -28.55
CA HIS A 173 -10.65 6.49 -29.87
C HIS A 173 -10.18 5.08 -30.24
N GLY A 174 -10.20 4.11 -29.32
CA GLY A 174 -9.76 2.73 -29.57
C GLY A 174 -8.24 2.56 -29.68
N THR A 175 -7.45 3.64 -29.76
CA THR A 175 -5.98 3.56 -29.68
C THR A 175 -5.52 3.33 -28.24
N VAL A 176 -5.14 2.10 -27.91
CA VAL A 176 -4.60 1.77 -26.59
C VAL A 176 -3.16 2.27 -26.48
N HIS A 177 -2.84 3.02 -25.43
CA HIS A 177 -1.47 3.51 -25.28
C HIS A 177 -0.55 2.42 -24.72
N ILE A 178 0.19 1.79 -25.65
CA ILE A 178 1.34 0.92 -25.42
C ILE A 178 2.57 1.77 -25.76
N ARG A 179 3.28 2.25 -24.76
CA ARG A 179 4.45 3.10 -24.95
C ARG A 179 5.69 2.24 -24.74
N ILE A 180 6.56 2.24 -25.74
CA ILE A 180 7.85 1.56 -25.68
C ILE A 180 8.89 2.67 -25.81
N PRO A 181 9.65 3.00 -24.77
CA PRO A 181 10.67 4.04 -24.84
C PRO A 181 11.78 3.71 -25.85
N CYS A 182 12.23 4.74 -26.58
CA CYS A 182 13.31 4.61 -27.56
C CYS A 182 14.60 4.11 -26.87
N PRO A 183 15.28 3.07 -27.38
CA PRO A 183 16.49 2.51 -26.76
C PRO A 183 17.69 3.47 -26.74
N HIS A 184 17.62 4.60 -27.45
CA HIS A 184 18.70 5.58 -27.51
C HIS A 184 18.51 6.78 -26.57
N CYS A 185 17.26 7.14 -26.24
CA CYS A 185 16.99 8.39 -25.53
C CYS A 185 15.75 8.37 -24.63
N ASP A 186 15.07 7.24 -24.52
CA ASP A 186 13.94 7.01 -23.61
C ASP A 186 12.65 7.79 -23.90
N TRP A 187 12.59 8.56 -24.99
CA TRP A 187 11.36 9.17 -25.46
C TRP A 187 10.38 8.10 -25.96
N ALA A 188 9.14 8.19 -25.50
CA ALA A 188 8.02 7.43 -26.05
C ALA A 188 6.89 8.37 -26.48
N GLU A 189 6.22 8.08 -27.59
CA GLU A 189 5.04 8.82 -28.01
C GLU A 189 3.91 8.63 -26.98
N LYS A 190 3.45 9.73 -26.38
CA LYS A 190 2.54 9.75 -25.22
C LYS A 190 1.20 9.04 -25.49
N ARG A 191 0.70 9.11 -26.72
CA ARG A 191 -0.59 8.56 -27.14
C ARG A 191 -0.49 7.29 -27.99
N SER A 192 0.73 6.83 -28.30
CA SER A 192 0.97 5.61 -29.09
C SER A 192 0.19 5.57 -30.41
N GLU A 193 -0.05 6.71 -31.04
CA GLU A 193 -0.81 6.83 -32.30
C GLU A 193 -0.06 6.17 -33.46
N ARG A 194 1.27 6.11 -33.37
CA ARG A 194 2.18 5.51 -34.34
C ARG A 194 2.94 4.30 -33.77
N THR A 195 2.54 3.78 -32.61
CA THR A 195 3.02 2.49 -32.13
C THR A 195 2.14 1.38 -32.69
N LYS A 196 2.72 0.45 -33.43
CA LYS A 196 2.00 -0.62 -34.13
C LYS A 196 2.56 -1.98 -33.76
N LEU A 197 1.67 -2.92 -33.45
CA LEU A 197 2.02 -4.33 -33.37
C LEU A 197 2.34 -4.84 -34.77
N VAL A 198 3.53 -5.41 -34.96
CA VAL A 198 3.98 -6.02 -36.22
C VAL A 198 3.52 -7.47 -36.28
N ASP A 199 3.94 -8.26 -35.29
CA ASP A 199 3.52 -9.65 -35.11
C ASP A 199 3.71 -10.12 -33.67
N ILE A 200 3.27 -11.35 -33.43
CA ILE A 200 3.49 -12.08 -32.20
C ILE A 200 4.08 -13.44 -32.57
N GLU A 201 5.30 -13.70 -32.14
CA GLU A 201 5.99 -14.98 -32.32
C GLU A 201 6.19 -15.65 -30.96
N GLY A 202 5.40 -16.69 -30.68
CA GLY A 202 5.39 -17.34 -29.37
C GLY A 202 4.97 -16.37 -28.26
N SER A 203 5.85 -16.14 -27.28
CA SER A 203 5.65 -15.22 -26.15
C SER A 203 6.27 -13.84 -26.38
N GLN A 204 6.57 -13.47 -27.63
CA GLN A 204 7.19 -12.20 -27.98
C GLN A 204 6.28 -11.40 -28.91
N ALA A 205 5.96 -10.17 -28.53
CA ALA A 205 5.22 -9.23 -29.36
C ALA A 205 6.18 -8.17 -29.91
N ARG A 206 6.28 -8.05 -31.24
CA ARG A 206 7.13 -7.07 -31.91
C ARG A 206 6.35 -5.84 -32.28
N PHE A 207 6.93 -4.67 -32.05
CA PHE A 207 6.31 -3.37 -32.31
C PHE A 207 7.21 -2.47 -33.12
N GLU A 208 6.60 -1.68 -33.99
CA GLU A 208 7.18 -0.47 -34.56
C GLU A 208 6.71 0.74 -33.74
N ALA A 209 7.61 1.67 -33.45
CA ALA A 209 7.31 2.93 -32.77
C ALA A 209 8.14 4.08 -33.37
N VAL A 210 7.79 5.31 -33.01
CA VAL A 210 8.48 6.52 -33.50
C VAL A 210 9.06 7.28 -32.33
N CYS A 211 10.33 7.64 -32.43
CA CYS A 211 11.05 8.46 -31.47
C CYS A 211 11.02 9.91 -31.93
N LEU A 212 10.97 10.84 -30.97
CA LEU A 212 11.10 12.28 -31.23
C LEU A 212 12.39 12.60 -32.02
N ASP A 213 13.55 12.14 -31.53
CA ASP A 213 14.84 12.51 -32.10
C ASP A 213 15.39 11.50 -33.13
N HIS A 214 15.04 10.22 -33.00
CA HIS A 214 15.67 9.12 -33.76
C HIS A 214 14.77 8.52 -34.86
N GLY A 215 13.54 9.01 -35.02
CA GLY A 215 12.60 8.49 -36.01
C GLY A 215 12.09 7.07 -35.68
N PRO A 216 11.68 6.28 -36.70
CA PRO A 216 11.12 4.94 -36.50
C PRO A 216 12.13 3.95 -35.92
N TYR A 217 11.67 3.06 -35.03
CA TYR A 217 12.45 1.94 -34.49
C TYR A 217 11.55 0.74 -34.19
N GLU A 218 12.17 -0.44 -34.15
CA GLU A 218 11.52 -1.68 -33.71
C GLU A 218 11.88 -2.00 -32.26
N ALA A 219 10.95 -2.64 -31.55
CA ALA A 219 11.17 -3.14 -30.20
C ALA A 219 10.33 -4.41 -29.94
N SER A 220 10.84 -5.28 -29.08
CA SER A 220 10.17 -6.54 -28.74
C SER A 220 9.80 -6.56 -27.26
N ILE A 221 8.59 -7.02 -26.96
CA ILE A 221 8.08 -7.15 -25.60
C ILE A 221 7.66 -8.59 -25.35
N GLY A 222 8.23 -9.19 -24.32
CA GLY A 222 7.90 -10.53 -23.85
C GLY A 222 8.77 -10.92 -22.65
N PRO A 223 8.60 -12.14 -22.12
CA PRO A 223 9.47 -12.67 -21.06
C PRO A 223 10.95 -12.64 -21.49
N GLY A 224 11.84 -12.32 -20.55
CA GLY A 224 13.28 -12.21 -20.80
C GLY A 224 13.73 -11.06 -21.72
N THR A 225 12.83 -10.15 -22.12
CA THR A 225 13.18 -8.98 -22.94
C THR A 225 13.62 -7.78 -22.11
N GLY A 226 14.57 -7.00 -22.65
CA GLY A 226 15.09 -5.79 -22.00
C GLY A 226 14.35 -4.49 -22.35
N ASN A 227 13.44 -4.47 -23.33
CA ASN A 227 12.74 -3.24 -23.70
C ASN A 227 11.71 -2.86 -22.62
N TYR A 228 11.72 -1.60 -22.19
CA TYR A 228 10.77 -1.11 -21.21
C TYR A 228 9.34 -1.05 -21.79
N LEU A 229 8.35 -1.55 -21.05
CA LEU A 229 6.94 -1.47 -21.41
C LEU A 229 6.25 -0.45 -20.50
N ASP A 230 5.79 0.66 -21.06
CA ASP A 230 4.97 1.65 -20.36
C ASP A 230 3.51 1.58 -20.81
N LEU A 231 2.64 1.06 -19.94
CA LEU A 231 1.21 0.96 -20.20
C LEU A 231 0.44 2.18 -19.67
N SER A 232 -0.60 2.59 -20.40
CA SER A 232 -1.63 3.48 -19.84
C SER A 232 -2.23 2.91 -18.56
N THR A 233 -2.82 3.80 -17.73
CA THR A 233 -3.31 3.38 -16.42
C THR A 233 -4.36 2.26 -16.49
N LEU A 234 -5.35 2.33 -17.38
CA LEU A 234 -6.36 1.27 -17.48
C LEU A 234 -5.74 -0.05 -17.90
N TYR A 235 -4.86 -0.03 -18.91
CA TYR A 235 -4.22 -1.25 -19.41
C TYR A 235 -3.29 -1.87 -18.38
N ARG A 236 -2.49 -1.06 -17.67
CA ARG A 236 -1.68 -1.52 -16.55
C ARG A 236 -2.53 -2.21 -15.47
N ASN A 237 -3.69 -1.66 -15.12
CA ASN A 237 -4.55 -2.30 -14.13
C ASN A 237 -5.09 -3.64 -14.64
N LEU A 238 -5.51 -3.74 -15.90
CA LEU A 238 -5.94 -5.02 -16.49
C LEU A 238 -4.84 -6.09 -16.39
N VAL A 239 -3.63 -5.78 -16.88
CA VAL A 239 -2.51 -6.75 -16.87
C VAL A 239 -2.17 -7.14 -15.44
N LYS A 240 -1.99 -6.16 -14.55
CA LYS A 240 -1.66 -6.42 -13.14
C LYS A 240 -2.73 -7.25 -12.42
N GLU A 241 -4.00 -6.91 -12.60
CA GLU A 241 -5.09 -7.63 -11.94
C GLU A 241 -5.25 -9.06 -12.50
N ARG A 242 -4.91 -9.29 -13.79
CA ARG A 242 -4.80 -10.63 -14.35
C ARG A 242 -3.61 -11.42 -13.81
N VAL A 243 -2.47 -10.79 -13.54
CA VAL A 243 -1.33 -11.44 -12.86
C VAL A 243 -1.76 -11.89 -11.46
N PHE A 244 -2.36 -10.99 -10.68
CA PHE A 244 -2.84 -11.32 -9.32
C PHE A 244 -3.95 -12.37 -9.31
N ALA A 245 -4.75 -12.46 -10.37
CA ALA A 245 -5.79 -13.47 -10.51
C ALA A 245 -5.23 -14.90 -10.69
N GLN A 246 -3.95 -15.05 -11.06
CA GLN A 246 -3.29 -16.35 -11.23
C GLN A 246 -2.82 -16.96 -9.91
N ASP A 247 -2.63 -16.16 -8.85
CA ASP A 247 -2.29 -16.67 -7.52
C ASP A 247 -3.55 -17.12 -6.80
N GLU A 248 -3.73 -18.43 -6.65
CA GLU A 248 -4.86 -19.03 -5.95
C GLU A 248 -4.76 -18.88 -4.42
N SER A 249 -3.55 -18.75 -3.87
CA SER A 249 -3.26 -18.78 -2.44
C SER A 249 -3.45 -17.43 -1.74
N THR A 250 -3.27 -16.33 -2.48
CA THR A 250 -3.39 -14.97 -1.95
C THR A 250 -4.63 -14.29 -2.50
N LEU A 251 -5.42 -13.67 -1.61
CA LEU A 251 -6.45 -12.72 -2.03
C LEU A 251 -5.84 -11.33 -2.12
N TYR A 252 -5.59 -10.86 -3.33
CA TYR A 252 -5.23 -9.47 -3.58
C TYR A 252 -6.47 -8.58 -3.50
N VAL A 253 -6.39 -7.47 -2.75
CA VAL A 253 -7.47 -6.49 -2.60
C VAL A 253 -6.96 -5.13 -3.04
N MET A 254 -7.52 -4.58 -4.11
CA MET A 254 -7.10 -3.26 -4.59
C MET A 254 -7.71 -2.16 -3.74
N VAL A 255 -6.90 -1.32 -3.11
CA VAL A 255 -7.37 -0.16 -2.33
C VAL A 255 -7.13 1.10 -3.14
N LYS A 256 -8.19 1.84 -3.47
CA LYS A 256 -8.17 2.98 -4.38
C LYS A 256 -8.97 4.17 -3.82
N GLY A 257 -8.76 5.36 -4.38
CA GLY A 257 -9.65 6.50 -4.15
C GLY A 257 -11.02 6.29 -4.80
N GLY A 258 -12.08 6.89 -4.25
CA GLY A 258 -13.46 6.77 -4.75
C GLY A 258 -13.64 7.12 -6.23
N ASP A 259 -12.80 8.02 -6.75
CA ASP A 259 -12.77 8.43 -8.16
C ASP A 259 -12.43 7.29 -9.13
N TRP A 260 -11.71 6.26 -8.66
CA TRP A 260 -11.35 5.11 -9.48
C TRP A 260 -12.52 4.17 -9.78
N SER A 261 -13.64 4.29 -9.07
CA SER A 261 -14.81 3.41 -9.26
C SER A 261 -15.28 3.41 -10.72
N PHE A 262 -15.31 4.58 -11.37
CA PHE A 262 -15.71 4.72 -12.78
C PHE A 262 -14.71 4.07 -13.73
N GLY A 263 -13.40 4.27 -13.52
CA GLY A 263 -12.36 3.65 -14.33
C GLY A 263 -12.31 2.13 -14.19
N CYS A 264 -12.63 1.60 -13.00
CA CYS A 264 -12.70 0.17 -12.76
C CYS A 264 -13.83 -0.51 -13.54
N GLN A 265 -14.92 0.18 -13.87
CA GLN A 265 -15.97 -0.38 -14.75
C GLN A 265 -15.42 -0.73 -16.14
N LEU A 266 -14.51 0.10 -16.66
CA LEU A 266 -13.84 -0.16 -17.93
C LEU A 266 -12.87 -1.35 -17.83
N VAL A 267 -12.12 -1.44 -16.73
CA VAL A 267 -11.22 -2.58 -16.47
C VAL A 267 -12.02 -3.88 -16.35
N ASP A 268 -13.18 -3.86 -15.68
CA ASP A 268 -14.09 -5.00 -15.58
C ASP A 268 -14.62 -5.45 -16.95
N GLY A 269 -15.00 -4.48 -17.81
CA GLY A 269 -15.39 -4.78 -19.18
C GLY A 269 -14.27 -5.43 -20.00
N ALA A 270 -13.03 -4.98 -19.83
CA ALA A 270 -11.86 -5.59 -20.48
C ALA A 270 -11.59 -7.01 -19.96
N HIS A 271 -11.73 -7.25 -18.65
CA HIS A 271 -11.66 -8.60 -18.07
C HIS A 271 -12.74 -9.52 -18.65
N ALA A 272 -13.98 -9.03 -18.74
CA ALA A 272 -15.10 -9.79 -19.31
C ALA A 272 -14.87 -10.13 -20.79
N ALA A 273 -14.39 -9.16 -21.58
CA ALA A 273 -14.03 -9.37 -22.99
C ALA A 273 -12.95 -10.45 -23.17
N LEU A 274 -12.01 -10.54 -22.22
CA LEU A 274 -10.97 -11.57 -22.19
C LEU A 274 -11.40 -12.90 -21.53
N GLY A 275 -12.65 -13.02 -21.05
CA GLY A 275 -13.14 -14.22 -20.37
C GLY A 275 -12.43 -14.50 -19.05
N THR A 276 -11.95 -13.47 -18.32
CA THR A 276 -11.37 -13.67 -16.98
C THR A 276 -12.43 -14.23 -16.02
N ASP A 277 -12.08 -15.23 -15.22
CA ASP A 277 -12.96 -15.71 -14.15
C ASP A 277 -13.20 -14.58 -13.13
N MET A 278 -14.45 -14.13 -13.03
CA MET A 278 -14.88 -13.07 -12.12
C MET A 278 -14.53 -13.36 -10.65
N ARG A 279 -14.43 -14.65 -10.26
CA ARG A 279 -14.01 -15.07 -8.91
C ARG A 279 -12.54 -14.80 -8.66
N ALA A 280 -11.71 -14.85 -9.71
CA ALA A 280 -10.28 -14.64 -9.64
C ALA A 280 -9.89 -13.15 -9.68
N ILE A 281 -10.69 -12.29 -10.32
CA ILE A 281 -10.44 -10.84 -10.36
C ILE A 281 -10.35 -10.27 -8.93
N PRO A 282 -9.27 -9.55 -8.57
CA PRO A 282 -9.12 -8.93 -7.26
C PRO A 282 -10.33 -8.05 -6.87
N PRO A 283 -10.96 -8.24 -5.69
CA PRO A 283 -11.93 -7.27 -5.19
C PRO A 283 -11.27 -5.90 -4.97
N ARG A 284 -12.08 -4.84 -5.04
CA ARG A 284 -11.62 -3.46 -4.90
C ARG A 284 -12.37 -2.77 -3.75
N ILE A 285 -11.63 -2.06 -2.89
CA ILE A 285 -12.18 -1.19 -1.85
C ILE A 285 -11.87 0.25 -2.24
N PHE A 286 -12.91 1.07 -2.32
CA PHE A 286 -12.81 2.49 -2.65
C PHE A 286 -12.94 3.32 -1.37
N SER A 287 -11.84 4.00 -1.03
CA SER A 287 -11.76 4.93 0.08
C SER A 287 -12.46 6.26 -0.21
N PRO A 288 -12.78 7.06 0.81
CA PRO A 288 -13.43 8.35 0.64
C PRO A 288 -12.70 9.26 -0.36
N MET A 289 -13.46 9.91 -1.24
CA MET A 289 -12.93 10.98 -2.08
C MET A 289 -12.90 12.29 -1.30
N VAL A 290 -11.78 13.01 -1.38
CA VAL A 290 -11.62 14.34 -0.78
C VAL A 290 -11.95 15.41 -1.80
N LEU A 291 -12.85 16.32 -1.42
CA LEU A 291 -13.36 17.40 -2.24
C LEU A 291 -12.95 18.75 -1.64
N ALA A 292 -12.68 19.75 -2.47
CA ALA A 292 -12.71 21.14 -2.03
C ALA A 292 -14.16 21.58 -1.76
N ASP A 293 -14.35 22.72 -1.13
CA ASP A 293 -15.69 23.28 -0.85
C ASP A 293 -16.50 23.59 -2.12
N THR A 294 -15.83 23.71 -3.27
CA THR A 294 -16.46 23.83 -4.60
C THR A 294 -17.05 22.51 -5.13
N GLY A 295 -16.81 21.39 -4.44
CA GLY A 295 -17.13 20.04 -4.92
C GLY A 295 -16.09 19.47 -5.89
N ALA A 296 -15.04 20.22 -6.24
CA ALA A 296 -13.95 19.72 -7.07
C ALA A 296 -13.10 18.70 -6.29
N LYS A 297 -12.59 17.67 -6.96
CA LYS A 297 -11.65 16.72 -6.35
C LYS A 297 -10.38 17.45 -5.89
N LEU A 298 -9.93 17.17 -4.68
CA LEU A 298 -8.62 17.62 -4.20
C LEU A 298 -7.53 17.00 -5.08
N SER A 299 -6.89 17.79 -5.93
CA SER A 299 -5.78 17.36 -6.76
C SER A 299 -4.79 18.51 -7.00
N LYS A 300 -3.50 18.16 -7.10
CA LYS A 300 -2.44 19.15 -7.35
C LYS A 300 -2.57 19.81 -8.72
N SER A 301 -2.99 19.07 -9.74
CA SER A 301 -3.10 19.57 -11.11
C SER A 301 -4.23 20.57 -11.25
N LEU A 302 -5.41 20.28 -10.68
CA LEU A 302 -6.57 21.19 -10.75
C LEU A 302 -6.30 22.52 -10.02
N ILE A 303 -5.51 22.48 -8.94
CA ILE A 303 -5.13 23.69 -8.21
C ILE A 303 -4.01 24.44 -8.94
N ARG A 304 -3.06 23.75 -9.59
CA ARG A 304 -2.01 24.37 -10.41
C ARG A 304 -2.52 25.00 -11.70
N GLU A 305 -3.57 24.45 -12.32
CA GLU A 305 -4.25 25.06 -13.48
C GLU A 305 -4.83 26.44 -13.14
N GLN A 306 -5.10 26.70 -11.86
CA GLN A 306 -5.41 28.03 -11.34
C GLN A 306 -4.11 28.77 -10.97
N HIS A 307 -3.32 29.12 -11.99
CA HIS A 307 -1.93 29.61 -11.92
C HIS A 307 -1.58 30.69 -10.87
N ASP A 308 -2.55 31.39 -10.28
CA ASP A 308 -2.37 32.46 -9.28
C ASP A 308 -3.48 32.48 -8.20
N ALA A 309 -4.30 31.42 -8.07
CA ALA A 309 -5.39 31.43 -7.09
C ALA A 309 -4.85 31.14 -5.68
N ALA A 310 -5.29 31.95 -4.71
CA ALA A 310 -5.20 31.57 -3.29
C ALA A 310 -5.80 30.17 -3.10
N LEU A 311 -5.26 29.41 -2.15
CA LEU A 311 -5.84 28.10 -1.81
C LEU A 311 -7.34 28.26 -1.55
N PRO A 312 -8.20 27.35 -2.06
CA PRO A 312 -9.62 27.40 -1.74
C PRO A 312 -9.83 27.45 -0.23
N GLU A 313 -10.87 28.16 0.20
CA GLU A 313 -11.23 28.22 1.62
C GLU A 313 -11.33 26.81 2.22
N GLY A 314 -10.75 26.60 3.40
CA GLY A 314 -10.71 25.30 4.07
C GLY A 314 -9.71 24.29 3.51
N VAL A 315 -8.81 24.68 2.60
CA VAL A 315 -7.68 23.84 2.15
C VAL A 315 -6.38 24.33 2.79
N GLU A 316 -5.89 23.58 3.77
CA GLU A 316 -4.60 23.86 4.41
C GLU A 316 -3.42 23.37 3.55
N PRO A 317 -2.23 24.02 3.60
CA PRO A 317 -1.08 23.64 2.77
C PRO A 317 -0.66 22.17 2.90
N TRP A 318 -0.76 21.59 4.10
CA TRP A 318 -0.42 20.19 4.36
C TRP A 318 -1.37 19.20 3.69
N MET A 319 -2.60 19.62 3.35
CA MET A 319 -3.58 18.76 2.67
C MET A 319 -3.19 18.53 1.20
N LEU A 320 -2.39 19.42 0.61
CA LEU A 320 -1.87 19.27 -0.76
C LEU A 320 -0.48 18.66 -0.78
N ASP A 321 0.29 18.88 0.27
CA ASP A 321 1.66 18.43 0.41
C ASP A 321 1.88 18.01 1.86
N THR A 322 1.83 16.70 2.12
CA THR A 322 1.94 16.17 3.48
C THR A 322 3.28 16.48 4.14
N SER A 323 4.31 16.87 3.37
CA SER A 323 5.59 17.32 3.94
C SER A 323 5.49 18.66 4.67
N ARG A 324 4.38 19.39 4.50
CA ARG A 324 4.09 20.64 5.20
C ARG A 324 3.35 20.45 6.53
N TRP A 325 3.17 19.20 6.98
CA TRP A 325 2.67 18.95 8.33
C TRP A 325 3.63 19.55 9.36
N SER A 326 3.09 20.28 10.34
CA SER A 326 3.91 21.09 11.25
C SER A 326 4.64 20.29 12.33
N ALA A 327 4.17 19.08 12.63
CA ALA A 327 4.73 18.19 13.65
C ALA A 327 5.51 17.02 13.01
N GLY A 328 5.95 16.07 13.83
CA GLY A 328 6.67 14.88 13.36
C GLY A 328 5.84 13.93 12.49
N ILE A 329 6.51 13.04 11.75
CA ILE A 329 5.85 12.03 10.90
C ILE A 329 4.94 11.09 11.70
N ASP A 330 5.34 10.70 12.91
CA ASP A 330 4.53 9.84 13.77
C ASP A 330 3.24 10.55 14.20
N ASN A 331 3.33 11.82 14.57
CA ASN A 331 2.16 12.65 14.87
C ASN A 331 1.23 12.74 13.66
N TYR A 332 1.76 12.95 12.45
CA TYR A 332 0.95 12.95 11.22
C TYR A 332 0.24 11.61 11.02
N VAL A 333 0.96 10.50 11.17
CA VAL A 333 0.43 9.14 11.00
C VAL A 333 -0.64 8.83 12.05
N ASP A 334 -0.44 9.18 13.32
CA ASP A 334 -1.45 9.01 14.37
C ASP A 334 -2.70 9.84 14.08
N SER A 335 -2.52 11.10 13.70
CA SER A 335 -3.61 12.02 13.34
C SER A 335 -4.42 11.47 12.16
N LEU A 336 -3.74 11.02 11.12
CA LEU A 336 -4.37 10.47 9.92
C LEU A 336 -5.02 9.12 10.19
N ALA A 337 -4.37 8.23 10.96
CA ALA A 337 -4.94 6.94 11.32
C ALA A 337 -6.17 7.09 12.21
N TRP A 338 -6.17 8.02 13.17
CA TRP A 338 -7.35 8.36 13.96
C TRP A 338 -8.51 8.81 13.06
N LEU A 339 -8.24 9.71 12.11
CA LEU A 339 -9.25 10.18 11.16
C LEU A 339 -9.80 9.03 10.31
N VAL A 340 -8.92 8.21 9.72
CA VAL A 340 -9.34 7.12 8.82
C VAL A 340 -10.03 6.00 9.59
N ASP A 341 -9.60 5.68 10.81
CA ASP A 341 -10.26 4.69 11.68
C ASP A 341 -11.68 5.16 12.07
N ALA A 342 -11.84 6.45 12.41
CA ALA A 342 -13.15 7.05 12.66
C ALA A 342 -14.06 6.94 11.43
N VAL A 343 -13.54 7.23 10.24
CA VAL A 343 -14.29 7.11 8.98
C VAL A 343 -14.56 5.64 8.60
N MET A 344 -13.69 4.71 8.99
CA MET A 344 -13.86 3.27 8.75
C MET A 344 -14.82 2.58 9.72
N SER A 345 -15.12 3.21 10.87
CA SER A 345 -15.91 2.65 11.96
C SER A 345 -17.34 2.25 11.55
N ASP A 346 -17.93 2.98 10.60
CA ASP A 346 -19.21 2.68 9.97
C ASP A 346 -19.06 2.75 8.42
N PRO A 347 -19.49 1.71 7.67
CA PRO A 347 -19.51 1.73 6.21
C PRO A 347 -20.18 2.98 5.59
N LYS A 348 -21.17 3.60 6.26
CA LYS A 348 -21.81 4.85 5.83
C LYS A 348 -20.83 6.01 5.72
N HIS A 349 -19.81 6.01 6.58
CA HIS A 349 -18.81 7.07 6.61
C HIS A 349 -17.68 6.76 5.64
N PHE A 350 -17.31 5.48 5.49
CA PHE A 350 -16.23 5.11 4.59
C PHE A 350 -16.60 5.22 3.10
N TYR A 351 -17.82 4.84 2.73
CA TYR A 351 -18.27 4.84 1.33
C TYR A 351 -19.01 6.14 0.95
N ARG A 352 -18.44 7.30 1.30
CA ARG A 352 -18.90 8.63 0.89
C ARG A 352 -17.72 9.58 0.63
N SER A 353 -18.01 10.76 0.10
CA SER A 353 -17.02 11.83 -0.07
C SER A 353 -17.04 12.79 1.12
N PHE A 354 -15.90 13.45 1.37
CA PHE A 354 -15.76 14.49 2.39
C PHE A 354 -15.16 15.74 1.76
N THR A 355 -15.59 16.92 2.21
CA THR A 355 -14.89 18.15 1.88
C THR A 355 -13.63 18.32 2.74
N THR A 356 -12.66 19.10 2.28
CA THR A 356 -11.46 19.46 3.06
C THR A 356 -11.85 20.17 4.35
N LYS A 357 -12.89 21.01 4.31
CA LYS A 357 -13.46 21.65 5.51
C LYS A 357 -13.98 20.65 6.53
N GLU A 358 -14.73 19.63 6.10
CA GLU A 358 -15.24 18.61 7.02
C GLU A 358 -14.10 17.75 7.59
N LEU A 359 -13.12 17.36 6.77
CA LEU A 359 -11.95 16.63 7.27
C LEU A 359 -11.10 17.49 8.20
N GLY A 360 -10.97 18.79 7.94
CA GLY A 360 -10.31 19.76 8.81
C GLY A 360 -11.00 19.84 10.17
N ARG A 361 -12.33 20.02 10.18
CA ARG A 361 -13.16 20.01 11.39
C ARG A 361 -13.02 18.71 12.19
N LEU A 362 -13.00 17.56 11.53
CA LEU A 362 -12.75 16.28 12.20
C LEU A 362 -11.33 16.26 12.80
N MET A 363 -10.33 16.66 12.02
CA MET A 363 -8.92 16.68 12.44
C MET A 363 -8.66 17.61 13.64
N GLU A 364 -9.42 18.69 13.80
CA GLU A 364 -9.35 19.57 14.98
C GLU A 364 -9.76 18.87 16.28
N ASN A 365 -10.67 17.89 16.20
CA ASN A 365 -11.14 17.11 17.35
C ASN A 365 -10.26 15.91 17.68
N ARG A 366 -9.13 15.73 16.98
CA ARG A 366 -8.22 14.61 17.23
C ARG A 366 -7.58 14.71 18.62
N PRO A 367 -7.25 13.58 19.26
CA PRO A 367 -6.44 13.58 20.47
C PRO A 367 -5.10 14.30 20.24
N ASN A 368 -4.56 14.92 21.28
CA ASN A 368 -3.21 15.47 21.23
C ASN A 368 -2.19 14.32 21.27
N PHE A 369 -1.82 13.82 20.10
CA PHE A 369 -0.71 12.89 19.92
C PHE A 369 0.59 13.69 20.09
N GLY A 370 1.19 13.74 21.28
CA GLY A 370 2.41 14.52 21.49
C GLY A 370 3.56 14.10 20.55
N ASP A 371 4.63 14.91 20.46
CA ASP A 371 5.78 14.63 19.57
C ASP A 371 6.74 13.54 20.11
N GLN A 372 6.31 12.75 21.09
CA GLN A 372 7.15 11.68 21.63
C GLN A 372 7.17 10.46 20.70
N PRO A 373 8.29 9.73 20.61
CA PRO A 373 8.40 8.53 19.80
C PRO A 373 7.27 7.53 20.12
N ARG A 374 6.63 6.98 19.10
CA ARG A 374 5.55 5.99 19.30
C ARG A 374 6.12 4.73 19.95
N ALA A 375 5.45 4.26 21.00
CA ALA A 375 5.70 2.95 21.55
C ALA A 375 4.87 1.91 20.82
N ARG A 376 5.50 0.81 20.39
CA ARG A 376 4.79 -0.31 19.78
C ARG A 376 4.16 -1.18 20.86
N ASP A 377 2.87 -1.42 20.75
CA ASP A 377 2.14 -2.24 21.72
C ASP A 377 2.44 -3.73 21.53
N MET A 378 2.77 -4.41 22.63
CA MET A 378 3.01 -5.85 22.67
C MET A 378 2.16 -6.51 23.74
N ALA A 379 1.17 -7.29 23.31
CA ALA A 379 0.38 -8.10 24.23
C ALA A 379 1.25 -9.18 24.89
N ILE A 380 1.13 -9.32 26.20
CA ILE A 380 1.90 -10.30 26.97
C ILE A 380 1.07 -10.88 28.13
N TYR A 381 1.36 -12.13 28.51
CA TYR A 381 0.71 -12.77 29.66
C TYR A 381 1.12 -12.12 30.98
N LYS A 382 0.19 -12.08 31.94
CA LYS A 382 0.35 -11.38 33.23
C LYS A 382 1.63 -11.77 33.98
N LYS A 383 1.95 -13.08 34.06
CA LYS A 383 3.20 -13.59 34.66
C LYS A 383 4.43 -12.83 34.16
N TYR A 384 4.58 -12.73 32.83
CA TYR A 384 5.74 -12.08 32.21
C TYR A 384 5.63 -10.55 32.23
N PHE A 385 4.40 -10.01 32.14
CA PHE A 385 4.16 -8.57 32.32
C PHE A 385 4.71 -8.09 33.67
N ASP A 386 4.39 -8.80 34.76
CA ASP A 386 4.81 -8.43 36.10
C ASP A 386 6.34 -8.46 36.23
N GLN A 387 7.00 -9.47 35.67
CA GLN A 387 8.46 -9.58 35.66
C GLN A 387 9.14 -8.46 34.84
N ILE A 388 8.54 -8.02 33.72
CA ILE A 388 9.04 -6.87 32.95
C ILE A 388 8.80 -5.58 33.74
N ALA A 389 7.64 -5.45 34.39
CA ALA A 389 7.28 -4.29 35.16
C ALA A 389 8.14 -4.11 36.42
N THR A 390 8.62 -5.19 37.04
CA THR A 390 9.61 -5.15 38.14
C THR A 390 11.04 -4.92 37.64
N GLY A 391 11.32 -5.20 36.37
CA GLY A 391 12.65 -5.10 35.76
C GLY A 391 13.48 -6.37 35.88
N ASP A 392 12.91 -7.46 36.42
CA ASP A 392 13.61 -8.73 36.58
C ASP A 392 13.76 -9.46 35.24
N LYS A 393 12.77 -9.36 34.35
CA LYS A 393 12.81 -9.90 32.99
C LYS A 393 13.28 -8.80 32.02
N THR A 394 14.49 -8.95 31.51
CA THR A 394 15.13 -8.00 30.58
C THR A 394 15.27 -8.55 29.16
N ILE A 395 14.93 -9.82 28.90
CA ILE A 395 14.90 -10.39 27.55
C ILE A 395 13.50 -10.92 27.24
N GLU A 396 12.81 -10.32 26.27
CA GLU A 396 11.55 -10.84 25.72
C GLU A 396 11.83 -11.78 24.54
N VAL A 397 11.18 -12.95 24.54
CA VAL A 397 11.37 -13.98 23.50
C VAL A 397 10.14 -14.06 22.62
N ARG A 398 10.35 -13.94 21.31
CA ARG A 398 9.32 -14.10 20.28
C ARG A 398 9.83 -15.00 19.17
N VAL A 399 8.92 -15.54 18.37
CA VAL A 399 9.30 -16.19 17.11
C VAL A 399 9.40 -15.17 15.97
N GLY A 400 10.12 -15.55 14.93
CA GLY A 400 10.50 -14.73 13.78
C GLY A 400 9.37 -14.41 12.81
N TYR A 401 8.19 -14.07 13.31
CA TYR A 401 7.20 -13.37 12.52
C TYR A 401 7.86 -12.15 11.88
N SER A 402 7.51 -11.86 10.63
CA SER A 402 8.07 -10.76 9.86
C SER A 402 8.04 -9.45 10.65
N SER A 403 7.00 -9.24 11.46
CA SER A 403 6.82 -7.99 12.17
C SER A 403 7.72 -7.89 13.41
N MET A 404 8.10 -9.02 13.99
CA MET A 404 9.06 -9.08 15.09
C MET A 404 10.49 -8.88 14.57
N LYS A 405 10.80 -9.35 13.35
CA LYS A 405 12.12 -9.18 12.70
C LYS A 405 12.48 -7.72 12.42
N ARG A 406 11.50 -6.82 12.44
CA ARG A 406 11.67 -5.37 12.20
C ARG A 406 11.93 -4.56 13.47
N ILE A 407 11.90 -5.19 14.65
CA ILE A 407 12.22 -4.52 15.91
C ILE A 407 13.71 -4.16 15.91
N LYS A 408 14.03 -2.91 16.31
CA LYS A 408 15.39 -2.36 16.28
C LYS A 408 15.79 -1.76 17.63
N PRO A 409 17.09 -1.79 17.98
CA PRO A 409 17.63 -1.04 19.11
C PRO A 409 17.18 0.43 19.08
N GLY A 410 16.84 0.96 20.25
CA GLY A 410 16.35 2.33 20.44
C GLY A 410 14.83 2.50 20.35
N GLN A 411 14.09 1.53 19.80
CA GLN A 411 12.63 1.59 19.74
C GLN A 411 11.98 1.49 21.12
N LEU A 412 10.79 2.07 21.28
CA LEU A 412 9.97 1.93 22.47
C LEU A 412 8.97 0.79 22.30
N LEU A 413 8.89 -0.11 23.27
CA LEU A 413 7.87 -1.16 23.33
C LEU A 413 6.99 -0.93 24.55
N ARG A 414 5.68 -0.87 24.34
CA ARG A 414 4.70 -0.84 25.42
C ARG A 414 4.12 -2.23 25.59
N PHE A 415 4.56 -2.94 26.62
CA PHE A 415 3.94 -4.21 26.98
C PHE A 415 2.57 -3.94 27.58
N VAL A 416 1.54 -4.64 27.11
CA VAL A 416 0.14 -4.45 27.55
C VAL A 416 -0.41 -5.77 28.07
N CYS A 417 -1.02 -5.71 29.25
CA CYS A 417 -1.75 -6.82 29.84
C CYS A 417 -3.06 -6.31 30.42
N ARG A 418 -4.18 -6.57 29.73
CA ARG A 418 -5.50 -6.00 30.07
C ARG A 418 -5.41 -4.47 30.15
N ASP A 419 -5.67 -3.87 31.31
CA ASP A 419 -5.67 -2.43 31.53
C ASP A 419 -4.30 -1.90 32.03
N GLU A 420 -3.31 -2.79 32.19
CA GLU A 420 -1.97 -2.43 32.63
C GLU A 420 -1.02 -2.30 31.44
N SER A 421 -0.09 -1.35 31.54
CA SER A 421 0.98 -1.19 30.55
C SER A 421 2.33 -0.87 31.19
N CYS A 422 3.40 -1.33 30.55
CA CYS A 422 4.79 -1.06 30.95
C CYS A 422 5.56 -0.60 29.72
N LEU A 423 6.16 0.60 29.81
CA LEU A 423 6.96 1.16 28.73
C LEU A 423 8.41 0.71 28.89
N THR A 424 9.00 0.25 27.80
CA THR A 424 10.37 -0.24 27.75
C THR A 424 11.07 0.29 26.50
N LYS A 425 12.39 0.28 26.51
CA LYS A 425 13.26 0.62 25.39
C LYS A 425 14.03 -0.61 24.95
N VAL A 426 14.07 -0.86 23.66
CA VAL A 426 14.87 -1.95 23.07
C VAL A 426 16.34 -1.57 23.14
N ILE A 427 17.14 -2.39 23.79
CA ILE A 427 18.59 -2.22 23.92
C ILE A 427 19.31 -2.99 22.81
N ARG A 428 18.90 -4.23 22.59
CA ARG A 428 19.50 -5.13 21.60
C ARG A 428 18.44 -6.08 21.04
N VAL A 429 18.65 -6.53 19.81
CA VAL A 429 17.88 -7.61 19.20
C VAL A 429 18.85 -8.65 18.66
N ALA A 430 18.60 -9.92 18.96
CA ALA A 430 19.35 -11.06 18.43
C ALA A 430 18.41 -12.13 17.88
N THR A 431 18.90 -12.91 16.92
CA THR A 431 18.12 -13.94 16.22
C THR A 431 18.83 -15.29 16.28
N TYR A 432 18.04 -16.35 16.49
CA TYR A 432 18.49 -17.73 16.62
C TYR A 432 17.62 -18.66 15.78
N SER A 433 18.14 -19.85 15.47
CA SER A 433 17.39 -20.85 14.70
C SER A 433 16.42 -21.65 15.57
N THR A 434 16.74 -21.81 16.86
CA THR A 434 15.96 -22.62 17.83
C THR A 434 15.98 -22.00 19.21
N PHE A 435 15.05 -22.40 20.09
CA PHE A 435 15.06 -21.97 21.48
C PHE A 435 16.28 -22.51 22.25
N GLU A 436 16.74 -23.72 21.92
CA GLU A 436 17.94 -24.32 22.52
C GLU A 436 19.20 -23.49 22.20
N GLU A 437 19.34 -23.05 20.95
CA GLU A 437 20.45 -22.18 20.53
C GLU A 437 20.42 -20.85 21.27
N MET A 438 19.23 -20.23 21.38
CA MET A 438 19.03 -19.00 22.12
C MET A 438 19.45 -19.16 23.60
N PHE A 439 19.00 -20.20 24.31
CA PHE A 439 19.37 -20.43 25.72
C PHE A 439 20.83 -20.85 25.93
N THR A 440 21.56 -21.18 24.85
CA THR A 440 23.02 -21.37 24.92
C THR A 440 23.76 -20.04 24.91
N ALA A 441 23.16 -18.99 24.35
CA ALA A 441 23.79 -17.67 24.16
C ALA A 441 23.25 -16.60 25.11
N GLU A 442 21.98 -16.68 25.50
CA GLU A 442 21.27 -15.71 26.33
C GLU A 442 21.13 -16.21 27.77
N ASP A 443 21.12 -15.28 28.74
CA ASP A 443 20.94 -15.61 30.15
C ASP A 443 19.49 -16.10 30.43
N PRO A 444 19.29 -17.35 30.89
CA PRO A 444 17.96 -17.87 31.18
C PRO A 444 17.21 -17.09 32.26
N ASP A 445 17.93 -16.51 33.24
CA ASP A 445 17.30 -15.72 34.30
C ASP A 445 16.80 -14.36 33.76
N ALA A 446 17.45 -13.79 32.75
CA ALA A 446 16.96 -12.59 32.06
C ALA A 446 15.70 -12.85 31.20
N VAL A 447 15.49 -14.11 30.77
CA VAL A 447 14.33 -14.52 29.95
C VAL A 447 13.10 -14.84 30.81
N ASN A 448 13.25 -15.63 31.88
CA ASN A 448 12.17 -15.96 32.81
C ASN A 448 12.79 -16.27 34.18
N PRO A 449 12.94 -15.25 35.05
CA PRO A 449 13.67 -15.36 36.30
C PRO A 449 13.24 -16.55 37.16
N GLY A 450 14.21 -17.34 37.64
CA GLY A 450 13.97 -18.42 38.60
C GLY A 450 13.31 -19.67 38.01
N GLN A 451 13.38 -19.88 36.70
CA GLN A 451 12.93 -21.10 36.02
C GLN A 451 14.09 -21.81 35.34
N ASP A 452 14.14 -23.14 35.41
CA ASP A 452 15.14 -23.92 34.69
C ASP A 452 14.91 -23.89 33.18
N VAL A 453 15.99 -23.97 32.40
CA VAL A 453 15.97 -23.90 30.92
C VAL A 453 15.00 -24.90 30.29
N THR A 454 14.91 -26.13 30.83
CA THR A 454 14.06 -27.17 30.24
C THR A 454 12.59 -26.80 30.38
N SER A 455 12.19 -26.34 31.57
CA SER A 455 10.84 -25.84 31.84
C SER A 455 10.52 -24.60 31.00
N GLN A 456 11.46 -23.67 30.86
CA GLN A 456 11.27 -22.47 30.03
C GLN A 456 11.00 -22.83 28.56
N ILE A 457 11.81 -23.71 27.97
CA ILE A 457 11.61 -24.17 26.58
C ILE A 457 10.23 -24.83 26.42
N GLN A 458 9.81 -25.64 27.39
CA GLN A 458 8.48 -26.27 27.36
C GLN A 458 7.35 -25.24 27.45
N GLU A 459 7.45 -24.24 28.35
CA GLU A 459 6.47 -23.15 28.46
C GLU A 459 6.39 -22.34 27.16
N ILE A 460 7.54 -21.94 26.61
CA ILE A 460 7.60 -21.15 25.38
C ILE A 460 7.01 -21.94 24.22
N ARG A 461 7.30 -23.25 24.09
CA ARG A 461 6.74 -24.10 23.02
C ARG A 461 5.24 -24.35 23.13
N ARG A 462 4.64 -24.16 24.31
CA ARG A 462 3.16 -24.14 24.45
C ARG A 462 2.55 -22.89 23.82
N ILE A 463 3.30 -21.78 23.78
CA ILE A 463 2.88 -20.52 23.16
C ILE A 463 3.25 -20.51 21.68
N PHE A 464 4.44 -20.99 21.34
CA PHE A 464 5.00 -21.03 19.99
C PHE A 464 5.45 -22.46 19.64
N PRO A 465 4.56 -23.27 19.04
CA PRO A 465 4.91 -24.64 18.65
C PRO A 465 5.99 -24.67 17.55
N ARG A 466 6.50 -25.87 17.22
CA ARG A 466 7.67 -26.04 16.33
C ARG A 466 7.52 -25.42 14.94
N ASP A 467 6.31 -25.38 14.38
CA ASP A 467 6.03 -24.71 13.11
C ASP A 467 6.25 -23.18 13.19
N LYS A 468 6.01 -22.59 14.36
CA LYS A 468 6.27 -21.18 14.64
C LYS A 468 7.74 -20.94 14.99
N GLU A 469 8.36 -21.84 15.75
CA GLU A 469 9.80 -21.81 16.03
C GLU A 469 10.63 -21.85 14.73
N ALA A 470 10.17 -22.60 13.72
CA ALA A 470 10.80 -22.67 12.39
C ALA A 470 10.85 -21.33 11.64
N LEU A 471 10.11 -20.30 12.09
CA LEU A 471 10.23 -18.93 11.57
C LEU A 471 11.51 -18.22 12.04
N GLY A 472 12.25 -18.85 12.96
CA GLY A 472 13.35 -18.29 13.74
C GLY A 472 12.89 -17.88 15.14
N VAL A 473 13.84 -17.66 16.03
CA VAL A 473 13.64 -17.14 17.39
C VAL A 473 14.30 -15.77 17.51
N ILE A 474 13.65 -14.85 18.21
CA ILE A 474 14.12 -13.49 18.43
C ILE A 474 14.18 -13.24 19.93
N ALA A 475 15.35 -12.84 20.41
CA ALA A 475 15.58 -12.34 21.75
C ALA A 475 15.66 -10.80 21.68
N ILE A 476 14.77 -10.13 22.42
CA ILE A 476 14.66 -8.67 22.47
C ILE A 476 15.07 -8.24 23.86
N GLU A 477 16.26 -7.68 23.98
CA GLU A 477 16.75 -7.10 25.22
C GLU A 477 16.08 -5.74 25.44
N ILE A 478 15.48 -5.56 26.61
CA ILE A 478 14.64 -4.42 26.96
C ILE A 478 15.06 -3.84 28.30
N GLU A 479 14.97 -2.52 28.40
CA GLU A 479 15.15 -1.76 29.64
C GLU A 479 13.85 -0.99 29.94
N LYS A 480 13.40 -1.03 31.18
CA LYS A 480 12.22 -0.27 31.61
C LYS A 480 12.53 1.24 31.57
N VAL A 481 11.60 2.03 31.02
CA VAL A 481 11.71 3.50 30.91
C VAL A 481 11.20 4.19 32.16
#